data_AF-A0A1H4FXK6-F1
#
_entry.id   AF-A0A1H4FXK6-F1
#
_cell.length_a   1.000
_cell.length_b   1.000
_cell.length_c   1.000
_cell.angle_alpha   90.00
_cell.angle_beta   90.00
_cell.angle_gamma   90.00
#
_symmetry.space_group_name_H-M   'P 1'
#
loop_
_entity.id
_entity.type
_entity.pdbx_description
1 polymer ?
#
loop_
_entity_poly.entity_id
_entity_poly.type
_entity_poly.pdbx_seq_one_letter_code
_entity_poly.pdbx_strand_id
1 'polypeptide(L)' 'MGNNRPVKTKDWVSFLKAHNCKYLRTKASHDHYKCPNCIRTITHREKDKDIPALHLRTNLFSMGLAIDYLYKWIEENC' A
#
# COMPACT_ATOMS: atom_id res chain seq x y z
N MET A 1 -10.30 16.57 -10.57
CA MET A 1 -11.25 15.64 -9.93
C MET A 1 -10.41 14.55 -9.27
N GLY A 2 -10.47 14.44 -7.94
CA GLY A 2 -9.43 13.76 -7.16
C GLY A 2 -9.65 12.26 -6.99
N ASN A 3 -8.67 11.46 -7.41
CA ASN A 3 -8.56 10.03 -7.11
C ASN A 3 -8.28 9.81 -5.61
N ASN A 4 -9.34 9.93 -4.81
CA ASN A 4 -9.34 9.83 -3.34
C ASN A 4 -10.02 8.55 -2.83
N ARG A 5 -10.17 7.53 -3.68
CA ARG A 5 -10.83 6.28 -3.33
C ARG A 5 -9.99 5.50 -2.30
N PRO A 6 -10.55 5.17 -1.12
CA PRO A 6 -9.85 4.31 -0.19
C PRO A 6 -9.77 2.87 -0.75
N VAL A 7 -8.74 2.13 -0.37
CA VAL A 7 -8.50 0.75 -0.82
C VAL A 7 -8.65 -0.20 0.37
N LYS A 8 -9.33 -1.33 0.18
CA LYS A 8 -9.44 -2.34 1.24
C LYS A 8 -8.05 -2.82 1.62
N THR A 9 -7.80 -2.94 2.91
CA THR A 9 -6.49 -3.35 3.43
C THR A 9 -6.03 -4.69 2.87
N LYS A 10 -6.96 -5.65 2.67
CA LYS A 10 -6.66 -6.93 2.03
C LYS A 10 -6.09 -6.79 0.60
N ASP A 11 -6.65 -5.89 -0.20
CA ASP A 11 -6.24 -5.69 -1.60
C ASP A 11 -4.87 -4.98 -1.63
N TRP A 12 -4.64 -4.06 -0.69
CA TRP A 12 -3.33 -3.45 -0.48
C TRP A 12 -2.26 -4.45 -0.07
N VAL A 13 -2.55 -5.35 0.88
CA VAL A 13 -1.59 -6.39 1.30
C VAL A 13 -1.29 -7.36 0.15
N SER A 14 -2.29 -7.72 -0.66
CA SER A 14 -2.08 -8.52 -1.89
C SER A 14 -1.16 -7.80 -2.88
N PHE A 15 -1.40 -6.50 -3.11
CA PHE A 15 -0.55 -5.67 -3.95
C PHE A 15 0.91 -5.65 -3.45
N LEU A 16 1.13 -5.47 -2.15
CA LEU A 16 2.46 -5.49 -1.55
C LEU A 16 3.16 -6.84 -1.77
N LYS A 17 2.44 -7.96 -1.57
CA LYS A 17 2.99 -9.31 -1.81
C LYS A 17 3.39 -9.50 -3.27
N ALA A 18 2.56 -9.06 -4.22
CA ALA A 18 2.86 -9.13 -5.65
C ALA A 18 4.08 -8.30 -6.06
N HIS A 19 4.36 -7.21 -5.33
CA HIS A 19 5.52 -6.34 -5.56
C HIS A 19 6.73 -6.73 -4.69
N ASN A 20 6.77 -7.98 -4.20
CA ASN A 20 7.87 -8.53 -3.38
C ASN A 20 8.15 -7.72 -2.10
N CYS A 21 7.17 -6.97 -1.60
CA CYS A 21 7.27 -6.29 -0.32
C CYS A 21 7.22 -7.32 0.81
N LYS A 22 8.25 -7.30 1.66
CA LYS A 22 8.35 -8.19 2.81
C LYS A 22 7.87 -7.47 4.05
N TYR A 23 7.02 -8.14 4.81
CA TYR A 23 6.67 -7.70 6.15
C TYR A 23 7.94 -7.66 7.03
N LEU A 24 8.11 -6.58 7.79
CA LEU A 24 9.23 -6.42 8.73
C LEU A 24 8.77 -6.61 10.16
N ARG A 25 7.80 -5.80 10.61
CA ARG A 25 7.32 -5.76 11.99
C ARG A 25 6.07 -4.89 12.12
N THR A 26 5.30 -5.12 13.16
CA THR A 26 4.33 -4.17 13.69
C THR A 26 5.01 -3.30 14.73
N LYS A 27 4.82 -1.97 14.67
CA LYS A 27 5.17 -1.04 15.74
C LYS A 27 3.90 -0.34 16.20
N ALA A 28 3.54 -0.53 17.47
CA ALA A 28 2.27 -0.12 18.06
C ALA A 28 1.06 -0.70 17.31
N SER A 29 0.48 0.05 16.39
CA SER A 29 -0.69 -0.35 15.60
C SER A 29 -0.47 -0.22 14.10
N HIS A 30 0.80 -0.07 13.68
CA HIS A 30 1.16 0.07 12.29
C HIS A 30 2.09 -1.06 11.87
N ASP A 31 1.79 -1.66 10.74
CA ASP A 31 2.57 -2.70 10.08
C ASP A 31 3.53 -2.06 9.09
N HIS A 32 4.79 -2.48 9.18
CA HIS A 32 5.88 -1.97 8.36
C HIS A 32 6.31 -3.04 7.36
N TYR A 33 6.36 -2.66 6.09
CA TYR A 33 6.81 -3.48 4.99
C TYR A 33 8.04 -2.82 4.33
N LYS A 34 8.94 -3.65 3.80
CA LYS A 34 10.08 -3.22 2.98
C LYS A 34 9.93 -3.81 1.59
N CYS A 35 9.84 -2.97 0.58
CA CYS A 35 9.83 -3.41 -0.81
C CYS A 35 11.20 -3.23 -1.47
N PRO A 36 11.46 -3.96 -2.56
CA PRO A 36 12.65 -3.75 -3.38
C PRO A 36 12.72 -2.29 -3.84
N ASN A 37 13.92 -1.71 -3.82
CA ASN A 37 14.20 -0.34 -4.29
C ASN A 37 13.40 0.78 -3.61
N CYS A 38 12.75 0.52 -2.46
CA CYS A 38 12.06 1.55 -1.69
C CYS A 38 13.00 2.32 -0.77
N ILE A 39 12.97 3.64 -0.88
CA ILE A 39 13.74 4.56 -0.03
C ILE A 39 13.23 4.50 1.42
N ARG A 40 11.92 4.40 1.61
CA ARG A 40 11.27 4.36 2.94
C ARG A 40 10.54 3.04 3.17
N THR A 41 10.25 2.73 4.43
CA THR A 41 9.35 1.63 4.78
C THR A 41 7.91 2.01 4.44
N ILE A 42 7.17 1.03 3.92
CA ILE A 42 5.74 1.16 3.68
C ILE A 42 5.01 0.90 4.99
N THR A 43 4.15 1.82 5.39
CA THR A 43 3.48 1.76 6.70
C THR A 43 1.97 1.89 6.52
N HIS A 44 1.21 0.97 7.11
CA HIS A 44 -0.25 1.03 7.18
C HIS A 44 -0.73 0.35 8.46
N ARG A 45 -2.02 0.47 8.79
CA ARG A 45 -2.62 -0.23 9.92
C ARG A 45 -3.45 -1.40 9.40
N GLU A 46 -3.03 -2.64 9.64
CA GLU A 46 -3.71 -3.82 9.10
C GLU A 46 -5.12 -4.04 9.69
N LYS A 47 -5.38 -3.50 10.89
CA LYS A 47 -6.69 -3.57 11.56
C LYS A 47 -7.77 -2.72 10.89
N ASP A 48 -7.38 -1.71 10.12
CA ASP A 48 -8.36 -0.87 9.45
C ASP A 48 -8.94 -1.62 8.25
N LYS A 49 -10.23 -1.44 8.01
CA LYS A 49 -10.90 -2.09 6.87
C LYS A 49 -10.37 -1.54 5.54
N ASP A 50 -10.13 -0.24 5.49
CA ASP A 50 -9.76 0.50 4.29
C ASP A 50 -8.63 1.50 4.60
N ILE A 51 -7.71 1.66 3.65
CA ILE A 51 -6.58 2.60 3.73
C ILE A 51 -6.94 3.86 2.92
N PRO A 52 -6.88 5.06 3.52
CA PRO A 52 -7.17 6.29 2.81
C PRO A 52 -6.17 6.58 1.67
N ALA A 53 -6.66 7.19 0.60
CA ALA A 53 -5.86 7.48 -0.59
C ALA A 53 -4.60 8.32 -0.32
N LEU A 54 -4.63 9.21 0.68
CA LEU A 54 -3.46 10.00 1.05
C LEU A 54 -2.29 9.11 1.53
N HIS A 55 -2.59 8.14 2.40
CA HIS A 55 -1.59 7.18 2.88
C HIS A 55 -1.05 6.33 1.74
N LEU A 56 -1.94 5.85 0.85
CA LEU A 56 -1.55 5.08 -0.33
C LEU A 56 -0.60 5.88 -1.23
N ARG A 57 -0.90 7.16 -1.51
CA ARG A 57 -0.03 8.04 -2.32
C ARG A 57 1.36 8.16 -1.71
N THR A 58 1.47 8.39 -0.40
CA THR A 58 2.77 8.51 0.26
C THR A 58 3.58 7.21 0.25
N ASN A 59 2.90 6.08 0.40
CA ASN A 59 3.52 4.76 0.31
C ASN A 59 3.96 4.44 -1.12
N LEU A 60 3.09 4.62 -2.10
CA LEU A 60 3.38 4.41 -3.52
C LEU A 60 4.49 5.32 -4.04
N PHE A 61 4.55 6.57 -3.58
CA PHE A 61 5.67 7.47 -3.87
C PHE A 61 7.01 6.87 -3.42
N SER A 62 7.04 6.20 -2.26
CA SER A 62 8.23 5.51 -1.77
C SER A 62 8.60 4.28 -2.62
N MET A 63 7.63 3.71 -3.35
CA MET A 63 7.78 2.63 -4.32
C MET A 63 8.07 3.13 -5.75
N GLY A 64 8.03 4.44 -6.00
CA GLY A 64 8.13 5.01 -7.36
C GLY A 64 6.90 4.75 -8.23
N LEU A 65 5.73 4.50 -7.63
CA LEU A 65 4.48 4.15 -8.32
C LEU A 65 3.43 5.27 -8.16
N ALA A 66 2.51 5.33 -9.13
CA ALA A 66 1.35 6.25 -9.09
C ALA A 66 0.11 5.55 -8.52
N ILE A 67 -0.84 6.32 -7.98
CA ILE A 67 -2.08 5.76 -7.43
C ILE A 67 -2.97 5.11 -8.50
N ASP A 68 -2.92 5.59 -9.73
CA ASP A 68 -3.69 5.01 -10.84
C ASP A 68 -3.20 3.61 -11.19
N TYR A 69 -1.90 3.35 -11.05
CA TYR A 69 -1.33 2.01 -11.21
C TYR A 69 -1.86 1.04 -10.15
N LEU A 70 -1.96 1.48 -8.88
CA LEU A 70 -2.54 0.67 -7.82
C LEU A 70 -4.00 0.30 -8.14
N TYR A 71 -4.81 1.28 -8.55
CA TYR A 71 -6.22 1.02 -8.84
C TYR A 71 -6.40 0.07 -10.01
N LYS A 72 -5.67 0.29 -11.11
CA LYS A 72 -5.68 -0.61 -12.25
C LYS A 72 -5.26 -2.03 -11.86
N TRP A 73 -4.19 -2.16 -11.07
CA TRP A 73 -3.73 -3.47 -10.61
C TRP A 73 -4.79 -4.18 -9.78
N ILE A 74 -5.48 -3.47 -8.88
CA ILE A 74 -6.55 -4.05 -8.07
C ILE A 74 -7.71 -4.51 -8.95
N GLU A 75 -8.15 -3.70 -9.92
CA GLU A 75 -9.24 -4.08 -10.84
C GLU A 75 -8.91 -5.33 -11.66
N GLU A 76 -7.64 -5.57 -11.96
CA GLU A 76 -7.17 -6.72 -12.74
C GLU A 76 -6.90 -7.98 -11.88
N ASN A 77 -6.69 -7.84 -10.56
CA ASN A 77 -6.14 -8.91 -9.73
C ASN A 77 -6.93 -9.20 -8.43
N CYS A 78 -7.98 -8.46 -8.10
CA CYS A 78 -8.73 -8.59 -6.83
C CYS A 78 -10.25 -8.50 -7.03
#